data_AF-A0A2A7RJB3-F1
#
_entry.id   AF-A0A2A7RJB3-F1
#
_cell.length_a   1.000
_cell.length_b   1.000
_cell.length_c   1.000
_cell.angle_alpha   90.00
_cell.angle_beta   90.00
_cell.angle_gamma   90.00
#
_symmetry.space_group_name_H-M   'P 1'
#
loop_
_entity.id
_entity.type
_entity.pdbx_description
1 polymer ?
#
loop_
_entity_poly.entity_id
_entity_poly.type
_entity_poly.pdbx_seq_one_letter_code
_entity_poly.pdbx_strand_id
1 'polypeptide(L)'
;MSEKIVKGRDWAFIVYPESAPKNWREILDETHMRWVESPLHDKDFNPDGTFKKPHWHVMLSADGPITLKAVEKIIEPLNVPAPQKVGSGRGMIRYFIHLDNPEKYQYSRDEIVAHGGADVESYFELTKTNKISVMKDIITYIYENEIDNYADFLMICIQKSDEWFDVAINNNTLAINKMIDYQKWAKDQDIISYDSYPTYDAPAYKPAFLYDLMRSLKHQPFMLMESAPSQVNWQSYSPLKRPGQMAATELQAVAHGADTVQFFQLKQAVGGSEKFHSAIIAHSQRTDTRVFHELTDLGQKLKQAGSTILGSETKAKVAIIFDWSNFWSYEYVDGISQDLHYVDSILDYYRQFYERNIPTDVISVDDDFSQYDLVVAPVLYMVKTGLADKINAYVKNGGDFVTSYMSGMVNESDNVYLGGYPGPLKDVTGIWVEESDAVVPGHKTYVSLKDQNYEAGLVCDLIHPETAKVLAKYANEFYQGTAAITENQYGQGKAWYVGTKLDHAGLTQLFNHIVLAADIESLVAAGNQLEVTKRITKDGKELYFVLNMSNDERELPEKFAGYQDILTNQPAHKQMKAWDVQVLVK
;
A
#
# COMPACT_ATOMS: atom_id res chain seq x y z
N MET A 1 13.94 -59.98 0.49
CA MET A 1 13.97 -58.53 0.17
C MET A 1 12.54 -58.04 0.27
N SER A 2 12.26 -57.02 1.09
CA SER A 2 10.92 -56.43 1.19
C SER A 2 10.60 -55.68 -0.12
N GLU A 3 9.49 -56.02 -0.77
CA GLU A 3 8.98 -55.27 -1.91
C GLU A 3 8.84 -53.78 -1.54
N LYS A 4 9.45 -52.90 -2.33
CA LYS A 4 9.45 -51.46 -2.06
C LYS A 4 8.04 -50.94 -2.38
N ILE A 5 7.27 -50.59 -1.34
CA ILE A 5 5.91 -50.08 -1.50
C ILE A 5 5.95 -48.72 -2.21
N VAL A 6 5.45 -48.65 -3.44
CA VAL A 6 5.34 -47.39 -4.19
C VAL A 6 4.10 -46.63 -3.72
N LYS A 7 4.31 -45.40 -3.23
CA LYS A 7 3.25 -44.45 -2.84
C LYS A 7 3.40 -43.14 -3.60
N GLY A 8 2.28 -42.53 -3.96
CA GLY A 8 2.21 -41.26 -4.69
C GLY A 8 0.87 -40.58 -4.49
N ARG A 9 0.84 -39.26 -4.65
CA ARG A 9 -0.40 -38.47 -4.59
C ARG A 9 -1.12 -38.50 -5.93
N ASP A 10 -0.36 -38.29 -7.00
CA ASP A 10 -0.85 -38.19 -8.37
C ASP A 10 -0.46 -39.44 -9.15
N TRP A 11 -1.42 -39.96 -9.92
CA TRP A 11 -1.29 -41.20 -10.69
C TRP A 11 -1.86 -41.00 -12.09
N ALA A 12 -1.13 -41.44 -13.10
CA ALA A 12 -1.55 -41.33 -14.49
C ALA A 12 -1.81 -42.70 -15.09
N PHE A 13 -2.83 -42.79 -15.94
CA PHE A 13 -3.14 -43.98 -16.73
C PHE A 13 -3.75 -43.57 -18.06
N ILE A 14 -3.90 -44.54 -18.95
CA ILE A 14 -4.37 -44.31 -20.32
C ILE A 14 -5.72 -44.99 -20.51
N VAL A 15 -6.71 -44.26 -21.02
CA VAL A 15 -8.03 -44.79 -21.36
C VAL A 15 -8.15 -44.90 -22.87
N TYR A 16 -8.40 -46.11 -23.38
CA TYR A 16 -8.63 -46.34 -24.81
C TYR A 16 -10.13 -46.34 -25.12
N PRO A 17 -10.60 -45.59 -26.15
CA PRO A 17 -12.01 -45.55 -26.53
C PRO A 17 -12.60 -46.92 -26.88
N GLU A 18 -11.76 -47.85 -27.36
CA GLU A 18 -12.15 -49.18 -27.84
C GLU A 18 -12.32 -50.23 -26.73
N SER A 19 -11.66 -50.05 -25.57
CA SER A 19 -11.63 -51.06 -24.51
C SER A 19 -12.24 -50.61 -23.18
N ALA A 20 -12.38 -49.30 -22.97
CA ALA A 20 -12.96 -48.75 -21.75
C ALA A 20 -14.51 -48.90 -21.76
N PRO A 21 -15.14 -49.10 -20.60
CA PRO A 21 -16.60 -49.04 -20.47
C PRO A 21 -17.15 -47.70 -20.97
N LYS A 22 -18.35 -47.70 -21.56
CA LYS A 22 -18.97 -46.45 -22.05
C LYS A 22 -19.16 -45.39 -20.97
N ASN A 23 -19.34 -45.83 -19.72
CA ASN A 23 -19.53 -44.99 -18.55
C ASN A 23 -18.25 -44.80 -17.71
N TRP A 24 -17.06 -44.96 -18.29
CA TRP A 24 -15.80 -44.88 -17.54
C TRP A 24 -15.59 -43.55 -16.80
N ARG A 25 -16.13 -42.44 -17.31
CA ARG A 25 -16.11 -41.13 -16.63
C ARG A 25 -16.97 -41.13 -15.37
N GLU A 26 -18.18 -41.70 -15.44
CA GLU A 26 -19.08 -41.85 -14.29
C GLU A 26 -18.44 -42.72 -13.19
N ILE A 27 -17.75 -43.80 -13.59
CA ILE A 27 -17.01 -44.66 -12.65
C ILE A 27 -15.94 -43.87 -11.88
N LEU A 28 -15.22 -42.97 -12.56
CA LEU A 28 -14.23 -42.11 -11.89
C LEU A 28 -14.89 -41.00 -11.06
N ASP A 29 -15.99 -40.41 -11.53
CA ASP A 29 -16.72 -39.40 -10.78
C ASP A 29 -17.32 -39.95 -9.46
N GLU A 30 -17.75 -41.22 -9.44
CA GLU A 30 -18.21 -41.93 -8.23
C GLU A 30 -17.11 -42.11 -7.17
N THR A 31 -15.83 -41.97 -7.52
CA THR A 31 -14.74 -42.00 -6.53
C THR A 31 -14.68 -40.72 -5.69
N HIS A 32 -15.31 -39.64 -6.15
CA HIS A 32 -15.21 -38.29 -5.61
C HIS A 32 -13.77 -37.74 -5.50
N MET A 33 -12.82 -38.37 -6.18
CA MET A 33 -11.44 -37.88 -6.27
C MET A 33 -11.31 -36.82 -7.36
N ARG A 34 -10.30 -35.97 -7.23
CA ARG A 34 -9.93 -35.02 -8.28
C ARG A 34 -9.26 -35.78 -9.42
N TRP A 35 -9.70 -35.53 -10.64
CA TRP A 35 -9.01 -36.07 -11.81
C TRP A 35 -9.15 -35.16 -13.02
N VAL A 36 -8.23 -35.32 -13.97
CA VAL A 36 -8.16 -34.53 -15.21
C VAL A 36 -7.95 -35.48 -16.37
N GLU A 37 -8.67 -35.26 -17.48
CA GLU A 37 -8.41 -35.92 -18.75
C GLU A 37 -7.82 -34.96 -19.78
N SER A 38 -6.91 -35.49 -20.58
CA SER A 38 -6.36 -34.83 -21.75
C SER A 38 -7.44 -34.70 -22.85
N PRO A 39 -7.15 -33.93 -23.91
CA PRO A 39 -7.82 -34.10 -25.20
C PRO A 39 -7.67 -35.55 -25.71
N LEU A 40 -8.45 -35.97 -26.71
CA LEU A 40 -8.22 -37.28 -27.32
C LEU A 40 -6.92 -37.24 -28.13
N HIS A 41 -5.93 -38.05 -27.74
CA HIS A 41 -4.67 -38.19 -28.47
C HIS A 41 -4.84 -39.11 -29.68
N ASP A 42 -5.30 -38.56 -30.81
CA ASP A 42 -5.54 -39.27 -32.07
C ASP A 42 -4.60 -38.87 -33.22
N LYS A 43 -3.69 -37.93 -32.99
CA LYS A 43 -2.73 -37.40 -33.98
C LYS A 43 -1.27 -37.74 -33.67
N ASP A 44 -1.04 -38.57 -32.67
CA ASP A 44 0.31 -38.95 -32.25
C ASP A 44 0.90 -40.07 -33.11
N PHE A 45 2.21 -40.02 -33.34
CA PHE A 45 2.94 -41.03 -34.10
C PHE A 45 3.84 -41.91 -33.21
N ASN A 46 3.99 -43.18 -33.60
CA ASN A 46 5.02 -44.09 -33.11
C ASN A 46 6.38 -43.75 -33.75
N PRO A 47 7.50 -44.22 -33.17
CA PRO A 47 8.83 -44.00 -33.75
C PRO A 47 9.01 -44.55 -35.18
N ASP A 48 8.17 -45.51 -35.59
CA ASP A 48 8.15 -46.09 -36.94
C ASP A 48 7.26 -45.30 -37.92
N GLY A 49 6.68 -44.17 -37.50
CA GLY A 49 5.82 -43.31 -38.30
C GLY A 49 4.36 -43.76 -38.41
N THR A 50 3.96 -44.83 -37.73
CA THR A 50 2.55 -45.25 -37.66
C THR A 50 1.76 -44.44 -36.64
N PHE A 51 0.44 -44.28 -36.84
CA PHE A 51 -0.41 -43.62 -35.84
C PHE A 51 -0.47 -44.44 -34.55
N LYS A 52 -0.35 -43.76 -33.41
CA LYS A 52 -0.71 -44.34 -32.12
C LYS A 52 -2.21 -44.55 -32.05
N LYS A 53 -2.61 -45.58 -31.31
CA LYS A 53 -4.02 -45.81 -31.00
C LYS A 53 -4.61 -44.59 -30.28
N PRO A 54 -5.79 -44.09 -30.66
CA PRO A 54 -6.46 -43.00 -29.97
C PRO A 54 -6.61 -43.30 -28.48
N HIS A 55 -6.27 -42.34 -27.62
CA HIS A 55 -6.36 -42.53 -26.18
C HIS A 55 -6.50 -41.21 -25.42
N TRP A 56 -7.03 -41.27 -24.20
CA TRP A 56 -6.93 -40.17 -23.23
C TRP A 56 -5.83 -40.48 -22.22
N HIS A 57 -5.03 -39.48 -21.89
CA HIS A 57 -4.28 -39.50 -20.65
C HIS A 57 -5.20 -39.02 -19.52
N VAL A 58 -5.22 -39.75 -18.42
CA VAL A 58 -5.98 -39.40 -17.22
C VAL A 58 -5.01 -39.29 -16.05
N MET A 59 -5.12 -38.22 -15.29
CA MET A 59 -4.40 -38.02 -14.03
C MET A 59 -5.40 -37.96 -12.88
N LEU A 60 -5.26 -38.90 -11.94
CA LEU A 60 -6.04 -38.98 -10.70
C LEU A 60 -5.18 -38.46 -9.54
N SER A 61 -5.75 -37.55 -8.75
CA SER A 61 -5.09 -36.87 -7.63
C SER A 61 -5.81 -37.16 -6.32
N ALA A 62 -5.10 -37.84 -5.41
CA ALA A 62 -5.57 -38.09 -4.05
C ALA A 62 -5.27 -36.89 -3.11
N ASP A 63 -5.99 -36.82 -1.99
CA ASP A 63 -5.71 -35.81 -0.95
C ASP A 63 -4.43 -36.10 -0.17
N GLY A 64 -3.99 -37.36 -0.15
CA GLY A 64 -2.71 -37.78 0.41
C GLY A 64 -2.11 -38.96 -0.36
N PRO A 65 -0.84 -39.34 -0.11
CA PRO A 65 -0.17 -40.40 -0.86
C PRO A 65 -0.85 -41.77 -0.67
N ILE A 66 -1.34 -42.35 -1.77
CA ILE A 66 -1.92 -43.69 -1.82
C ILE A 66 -0.96 -44.68 -2.49
N THR A 67 -1.15 -45.99 -2.24
CA THR A 67 -0.30 -47.06 -2.80
C THR A 67 -0.70 -47.42 -4.23
N LEU A 68 0.23 -47.92 -5.05
CA LEU A 68 -0.07 -48.46 -6.39
C LEU A 68 -1.29 -49.41 -6.39
N LYS A 69 -1.31 -50.39 -5.47
CA LYS A 69 -2.42 -51.36 -5.32
C LYS A 69 -3.78 -50.71 -5.05
N ALA A 70 -3.80 -49.55 -4.39
CA ALA A 70 -5.05 -48.84 -4.11
C ALA A 70 -5.58 -48.18 -5.38
N VAL A 71 -4.69 -47.63 -6.21
CA VAL A 71 -5.04 -47.04 -7.51
C VAL A 71 -5.44 -48.12 -8.50
N GLU A 72 -4.73 -49.24 -8.54
CA GLU A 72 -5.09 -50.39 -9.39
C GLU A 72 -6.52 -50.85 -9.10
N LYS A 73 -6.93 -50.90 -7.83
CA LYS A 73 -8.32 -51.22 -7.44
C LYS A 73 -9.33 -50.17 -7.89
N ILE A 74 -8.96 -48.89 -7.89
CA ILE A 74 -9.82 -47.79 -8.33
C ILE A 74 -10.07 -47.88 -9.84
N ILE A 75 -9.04 -48.22 -10.63
CA ILE A 75 -9.12 -48.23 -12.09
C ILE A 75 -9.44 -49.60 -12.69
N GLU A 76 -9.47 -50.67 -11.88
CA GLU A 76 -9.81 -52.04 -12.30
C GLU A 76 -11.10 -52.11 -13.13
N PRO A 77 -12.21 -51.42 -12.76
CA PRO A 77 -13.43 -51.43 -13.57
C PRO A 77 -13.29 -50.77 -14.95
N LEU A 78 -12.27 -49.93 -15.15
CA LEU A 78 -12.05 -49.21 -16.41
C LEU A 78 -11.39 -50.07 -17.48
N ASN A 79 -10.83 -51.23 -17.12
CA ASN A 79 -10.11 -52.13 -18.04
C ASN A 79 -8.98 -51.42 -18.81
N VAL A 80 -8.14 -50.69 -18.07
CA VAL A 80 -7.04 -49.87 -18.57
C VAL A 80 -5.67 -50.44 -18.20
N PRO A 81 -4.57 -50.03 -18.87
CA PRO A 81 -3.22 -50.38 -18.46
C PRO A 81 -2.89 -49.94 -17.03
N ALA A 82 -1.89 -50.58 -16.44
CA ALA A 82 -1.43 -50.28 -15.08
C ALA A 82 -1.06 -48.79 -14.90
N PRO A 83 -1.43 -48.18 -13.76
CA PRO A 83 -1.18 -46.76 -13.54
C PRO A 83 0.29 -46.50 -13.20
N GLN A 84 0.75 -45.30 -13.53
CA GLN A 84 2.09 -44.82 -13.27
C GLN A 84 2.07 -43.70 -12.23
N LYS A 85 3.04 -43.71 -11.31
CA LYS A 85 3.20 -42.63 -10.35
C LYS A 85 3.64 -41.36 -11.08
N VAL A 86 2.94 -40.26 -10.85
CA VAL A 86 3.30 -38.95 -11.41
C VAL A 86 4.30 -38.27 -10.48
N GLY A 87 5.39 -37.76 -11.06
CA GLY A 87 6.40 -37.00 -10.32
C GLY A 87 6.00 -35.54 -10.06
N SER A 88 5.29 -34.94 -11.01
CA SER A 88 4.79 -33.56 -10.93
C SER A 88 3.44 -33.48 -11.66
N GLY A 89 2.36 -33.16 -10.94
CA GLY A 89 1.04 -32.98 -11.54
C GLY A 89 1.05 -31.90 -12.62
N ARG A 90 1.75 -30.78 -12.37
CA ARG A 90 1.97 -29.73 -13.38
C ARG A 90 2.66 -30.25 -14.64
N GLY A 91 3.72 -31.03 -14.48
CA GLY A 91 4.41 -31.63 -15.63
C GLY A 91 3.49 -32.56 -16.44
N MET A 92 2.63 -33.32 -15.76
CA MET A 92 1.66 -34.21 -16.41
C MET A 92 0.58 -33.45 -17.18
N ILE A 93 0.00 -32.40 -16.60
CA ILE A 93 -1.02 -31.60 -17.27
C ILE A 93 -0.46 -30.84 -18.49
N ARG A 94 0.77 -30.32 -18.40
CA ARG A 94 1.46 -29.75 -19.57
C ARG A 94 1.76 -30.80 -20.65
N TYR A 95 2.07 -32.03 -20.23
CA TYR A 95 2.28 -33.15 -21.14
C TYR A 95 1.00 -33.56 -21.89
N PHE A 96 -0.20 -33.43 -21.30
CA PHE A 96 -1.48 -33.73 -21.96
C PHE A 96 -1.70 -32.95 -23.26
N ILE A 97 -1.05 -31.80 -23.41
CA ILE A 97 -1.13 -30.98 -24.62
C ILE A 97 0.20 -30.89 -25.37
N HIS A 98 1.19 -31.67 -24.95
CA HIS A 98 2.56 -31.67 -25.48
C HIS A 98 3.27 -30.31 -25.44
N LEU A 99 2.89 -29.44 -24.51
CA LEU A 99 3.35 -28.06 -24.42
C LEU A 99 4.89 -27.92 -24.37
N ASP A 100 5.55 -28.87 -23.70
CA ASP A 100 7.01 -28.90 -23.52
C ASP A 100 7.75 -29.77 -24.56
N ASN A 101 7.04 -30.33 -25.56
CA ASN A 101 7.62 -31.20 -26.57
C ASN A 101 7.20 -30.75 -27.99
N PRO A 102 7.93 -29.81 -28.61
CA PRO A 102 7.55 -29.17 -29.86
C PRO A 102 7.57 -30.11 -31.08
N GLU A 103 8.22 -31.28 -30.97
CA GLU A 103 8.27 -32.28 -32.04
C GLU A 103 6.97 -33.10 -32.14
N LYS A 104 6.10 -33.02 -31.13
CA LYS A 104 4.80 -33.69 -31.12
C LYS A 104 3.66 -32.74 -31.51
N TYR A 105 2.55 -33.32 -31.96
CA TYR A 105 1.33 -32.57 -32.20
C TYR A 105 0.86 -31.85 -30.93
N GLN A 106 0.59 -30.55 -31.04
CA GLN A 106 0.15 -29.70 -29.93
C GLN A 106 -1.38 -29.75 -29.83
N TYR A 107 -1.91 -30.22 -28.71
CA TYR A 107 -3.36 -30.25 -28.47
C TYR A 107 -3.83 -28.97 -27.78
N SER A 108 -5.12 -28.66 -27.87
CA SER A 108 -5.65 -27.43 -27.28
C SER A 108 -5.75 -27.55 -25.75
N ARG A 109 -5.39 -26.47 -25.05
CA ARG A 109 -5.61 -26.35 -23.60
C ARG A 109 -7.09 -26.40 -23.24
N ASP A 110 -7.95 -25.80 -24.07
CA ASP A 110 -9.39 -25.72 -23.84
C ASP A 110 -10.10 -27.09 -23.93
N GLU A 111 -9.40 -28.10 -24.45
CA GLU A 111 -9.90 -29.46 -24.58
C GLU A 111 -9.53 -30.35 -23.37
N ILE A 112 -8.78 -29.82 -22.39
CA ILE A 112 -8.54 -30.50 -21.11
C ILE A 112 -9.81 -30.42 -20.26
N VAL A 113 -10.27 -31.55 -19.74
CA VAL A 113 -11.47 -31.60 -18.89
C VAL A 113 -11.10 -31.97 -17.47
N ALA A 114 -11.52 -31.14 -16.51
CA ALA A 114 -11.35 -31.40 -15.09
C ALA A 114 -12.63 -31.91 -14.44
N HIS A 115 -12.44 -32.81 -13.48
CA HIS A 115 -13.49 -33.49 -12.74
C HIS A 115 -13.20 -33.46 -11.24
N GLY A 116 -14.25 -33.65 -10.43
CA GLY A 116 -14.13 -33.79 -8.97
C GLY A 116 -13.52 -32.57 -8.26
N GLY A 117 -13.62 -31.37 -8.84
CA GLY A 117 -13.04 -30.14 -8.29
C GLY A 117 -11.54 -29.95 -8.57
N ALA A 118 -10.98 -30.63 -9.58
CA ALA A 118 -9.64 -30.34 -10.06
C ALA A 118 -9.57 -28.94 -10.70
N ASP A 119 -8.57 -28.15 -10.32
CA ASP A 119 -8.34 -26.82 -10.90
C ASP A 119 -7.23 -26.89 -11.96
N VAL A 120 -7.62 -26.92 -13.23
CA VAL A 120 -6.70 -27.00 -14.37
C VAL A 120 -5.79 -25.78 -14.44
N GLU A 121 -6.33 -24.59 -14.15
CA GLU A 121 -5.64 -23.31 -14.28
C GLU A 121 -4.45 -23.22 -13.32
N SER A 122 -4.61 -23.72 -12.08
CA SER A 122 -3.53 -23.78 -11.09
C SER A 122 -2.28 -24.53 -11.56
N TYR A 123 -2.42 -25.49 -12.49
CA TYR A 123 -1.28 -26.23 -13.03
C TYR A 123 -0.50 -25.44 -14.10
N PHE A 124 -1.09 -24.38 -14.65
CA PHE A 124 -0.45 -23.51 -15.65
C PHE A 124 0.09 -22.21 -15.05
N GLU A 125 -0.35 -21.80 -13.86
CA GLU A 125 0.14 -20.60 -13.17
C GLU A 125 1.67 -20.53 -13.09
N LEU A 126 2.25 -19.38 -13.42
CA LEU A 126 3.69 -19.17 -13.28
C LEU A 126 4.14 -19.30 -11.82
N THR A 127 5.25 -20.01 -11.59
CA THR A 127 5.92 -19.99 -10.29
C THR A 127 6.41 -18.58 -9.97
N LYS A 128 6.59 -18.23 -8.68
CA LYS A 128 7.20 -16.94 -8.29
C LYS A 128 8.51 -16.66 -9.03
N THR A 129 9.37 -17.67 -9.17
CA THR A 129 10.65 -17.57 -9.88
C THR A 129 10.46 -17.24 -11.37
N ASN A 130 9.49 -17.86 -12.04
CA ASN A 130 9.22 -17.58 -13.45
C ASN A 130 8.61 -16.20 -13.64
N LYS A 131 7.69 -15.77 -12.76
CA LYS A 131 7.13 -14.41 -12.78
C LYS A 131 8.23 -13.33 -12.67
N ILE A 132 9.22 -13.52 -11.80
CA ILE A 132 10.37 -12.62 -11.67
C ILE A 132 11.22 -12.60 -12.94
N SER A 133 11.46 -13.76 -13.57
CA SER A 133 12.20 -13.83 -14.83
C SER A 133 11.48 -13.06 -15.93
N VAL A 134 10.18 -13.30 -16.11
CA VAL A 134 9.34 -12.60 -17.09
C VAL A 134 9.32 -11.10 -16.81
N MET A 135 9.24 -10.69 -15.54
CA MET A 135 9.31 -9.28 -15.16
C MET A 135 10.66 -8.63 -15.52
N LYS A 136 11.78 -9.31 -15.29
CA LYS A 136 13.12 -8.81 -15.69
C LYS A 136 13.23 -8.66 -17.19
N ASP A 137 12.70 -9.62 -17.95
CA ASP A 137 12.70 -9.58 -19.41
C ASP A 137 11.82 -8.43 -19.93
N ILE A 138 10.65 -8.22 -19.32
CA ILE A 138 9.77 -7.09 -19.60
C ILE A 138 10.49 -5.76 -19.35
N ILE A 139 11.11 -5.58 -18.18
CA ILE A 139 11.79 -4.34 -17.80
C ILE A 139 12.93 -4.06 -18.78
N THR A 140 13.76 -5.07 -19.05
CA THR A 140 14.87 -4.96 -20.01
C THR A 140 14.36 -4.52 -21.38
N TYR A 141 13.28 -5.14 -21.86
CA TYR A 141 12.69 -4.82 -23.15
C TYR A 141 12.10 -3.41 -23.20
N ILE A 142 11.44 -2.95 -22.14
CA ILE A 142 10.93 -1.57 -22.04
C ILE A 142 12.09 -0.57 -22.18
N TYR A 143 13.19 -0.79 -21.45
CA TYR A 143 14.36 0.09 -21.51
C TYR A 143 15.06 0.06 -22.87
N GLU A 144 15.26 -1.11 -23.46
CA GLU A 144 15.94 -1.26 -24.74
C GLU A 144 15.14 -0.68 -25.92
N ASN A 145 13.82 -0.67 -25.83
CA ASN A 145 12.92 -0.24 -26.91
C ASN A 145 12.27 1.13 -26.64
N GLU A 146 12.69 1.84 -25.59
CA GLU A 146 12.21 3.17 -25.22
C GLU A 146 10.66 3.24 -25.14
N ILE A 147 10.04 2.21 -24.57
CA ILE A 147 8.57 2.12 -24.50
C ILE A 147 8.07 3.02 -23.37
N ASP A 148 7.47 4.16 -23.73
CA ASP A 148 6.97 5.18 -22.81
C ASP A 148 5.44 5.19 -22.67
N ASN A 149 4.73 4.40 -23.49
CA ASN A 149 3.28 4.28 -23.47
C ASN A 149 2.82 2.89 -23.00
N TYR A 150 2.00 2.87 -21.93
CA TYR A 150 1.53 1.62 -21.34
C TYR A 150 0.54 0.84 -22.24
N ALA A 151 -0.29 1.53 -23.04
CA ALA A 151 -1.22 0.85 -23.95
C ALA A 151 -0.46 0.14 -25.09
N ASP A 152 0.56 0.79 -25.65
CA ASP A 152 1.43 0.18 -26.66
C ASP A 152 2.24 -0.99 -26.06
N PHE A 153 2.73 -0.83 -24.82
CA PHE A 153 3.36 -1.92 -24.07
C PHE A 153 2.43 -3.13 -23.87
N LEU A 154 1.16 -2.92 -23.53
CA LEU A 154 0.19 -4.01 -23.37
C LEU A 154 -0.09 -4.72 -24.69
N MET A 155 -0.18 -3.98 -25.80
CA MET A 155 -0.31 -4.58 -27.14
C MET A 155 0.92 -5.43 -27.51
N ILE A 156 2.12 -4.97 -27.14
CA ILE A 156 3.35 -5.74 -27.27
C ILE A 156 3.29 -7.01 -26.41
N CYS A 157 2.85 -6.92 -25.16
CA CYS A 157 2.74 -8.08 -24.27
C CYS A 157 1.79 -9.15 -24.84
N ILE A 158 0.62 -8.74 -25.35
CA ILE A 158 -0.35 -9.63 -26.02
C ILE A 158 0.32 -10.35 -27.21
N GLN A 159 1.14 -9.65 -27.99
CA GLN A 159 1.83 -10.25 -29.13
C GLN A 159 3.01 -11.13 -28.70
N LYS A 160 3.63 -10.85 -27.55
CA LYS A 160 4.85 -11.51 -27.09
C LYS A 160 4.55 -12.87 -26.45
N SER A 161 3.70 -12.90 -25.42
CA SER A 161 3.26 -14.14 -24.77
C SER A 161 2.14 -13.87 -23.74
N ASP A 162 1.30 -14.87 -23.50
CA ASP A 162 0.30 -14.83 -22.43
C ASP A 162 0.94 -14.62 -21.04
N GLU A 163 2.17 -15.11 -20.85
CA GLU A 163 2.94 -14.92 -19.61
C GLU A 163 3.34 -13.44 -19.39
N TRP A 164 3.79 -12.77 -20.46
CA TRP A 164 4.10 -11.34 -20.40
C TRP A 164 2.84 -10.50 -20.15
N PHE A 165 1.76 -10.85 -20.83
CA PHE A 165 0.49 -10.17 -20.67
C PHE A 165 -0.06 -10.35 -19.25
N ASP A 166 -0.05 -11.56 -18.69
CA ASP A 166 -0.44 -11.82 -17.30
C ASP A 166 0.42 -11.04 -16.29
N VAL A 167 1.74 -11.04 -16.45
CA VAL A 167 2.64 -10.28 -15.57
C VAL A 167 2.41 -8.77 -15.68
N ALA A 168 2.13 -8.26 -16.88
CA ALA A 168 1.85 -6.85 -17.12
C ALA A 168 0.51 -6.42 -16.50
N ILE A 169 -0.58 -7.16 -16.72
CA ILE A 169 -1.93 -6.73 -16.33
C ILE A 169 -2.33 -7.10 -14.90
N ASN A 170 -1.91 -8.26 -14.41
CA ASN A 170 -2.44 -8.82 -13.15
C ASN A 170 -1.49 -8.61 -11.98
N ASN A 171 -0.22 -8.31 -12.24
CA ASN A 171 0.77 -8.28 -11.18
C ASN A 171 1.28 -6.87 -10.82
N ASN A 172 1.13 -5.78 -11.62
CA ASN A 172 2.06 -4.64 -11.45
C ASN A 172 1.66 -3.19 -11.86
N THR A 173 0.40 -2.75 -11.88
CA THR A 173 0.13 -1.28 -11.94
C THR A 173 0.62 -0.55 -10.67
N LEU A 174 0.62 -1.24 -9.52
CA LEU A 174 1.21 -0.76 -8.27
C LEU A 174 2.74 -0.76 -8.28
N ALA A 175 3.40 -1.66 -9.03
CA ALA A 175 4.86 -1.67 -9.10
C ALA A 175 5.40 -0.47 -9.88
N ILE A 176 4.71 -0.02 -10.93
CA ILE A 176 5.08 1.22 -11.65
C ILE A 176 4.98 2.44 -10.71
N ASN A 177 3.91 2.57 -9.92
CA ASN A 177 3.78 3.64 -8.92
C ASN A 177 4.81 3.52 -7.79
N LYS A 178 5.22 2.30 -7.43
CA LYS A 178 6.36 2.04 -6.54
C LYS A 178 7.71 2.16 -7.22
N MET A 179 7.82 2.50 -8.51
CA MET A 179 9.11 2.73 -9.18
C MET A 179 9.38 4.21 -9.47
N ILE A 180 8.38 5.08 -9.31
CA ILE A 180 8.52 6.51 -9.55
C ILE A 180 8.86 7.20 -8.23
N ASP A 181 10.08 7.69 -8.14
CA ASP A 181 10.49 8.64 -7.10
C ASP A 181 9.90 10.02 -7.42
N TYR A 182 8.80 10.39 -6.75
CA TYR A 182 8.16 11.68 -7.00
C TYR A 182 9.01 12.87 -6.55
N GLN A 183 9.92 12.72 -5.58
CA GLN A 183 10.85 13.79 -5.21
C GLN A 183 11.83 14.08 -6.34
N LYS A 184 12.31 13.02 -7.02
CA LYS A 184 13.14 13.17 -8.21
C LYS A 184 12.34 13.75 -9.38
N TRP A 185 11.15 13.22 -9.66
CA TRP A 185 10.29 13.67 -10.76
C TRP A 185 9.85 15.13 -10.61
N ALA A 186 9.53 15.56 -9.39
CA ALA A 186 9.08 16.92 -9.07
C ALA A 186 10.10 18.02 -9.41
N LYS A 187 11.40 17.71 -9.43
CA LYS A 187 12.46 18.68 -9.77
C LYS A 187 12.30 19.22 -11.19
N ASP A 188 11.80 18.40 -12.10
CA ASP A 188 11.62 18.73 -13.52
C ASP A 188 10.21 19.25 -13.87
N GLN A 189 9.32 19.38 -12.88
CA GLN A 189 7.96 19.91 -13.10
C GLN A 189 7.85 21.38 -12.69
N ASP A 190 7.05 22.17 -13.40
CA ASP A 190 6.72 23.54 -12.98
C ASP A 190 5.78 23.54 -11.77
N ILE A 191 4.74 22.70 -11.81
CA ILE A 191 3.72 22.54 -10.77
C ILE A 191 3.38 21.08 -10.58
N ILE A 192 3.10 20.68 -9.33
CA ILE A 192 2.64 19.34 -9.02
C ILE A 192 1.13 19.27 -9.24
N SER A 193 0.68 18.18 -9.84
CA SER A 193 -0.74 17.83 -9.95
C SER A 193 -0.98 16.46 -9.34
N TYR A 194 -2.14 16.27 -8.70
CA TYR A 194 -2.48 15.04 -8.02
C TYR A 194 -3.94 14.63 -8.26
N ASP A 195 -4.13 13.31 -8.38
CA ASP A 195 -5.43 12.67 -8.56
C ASP A 195 -5.82 11.94 -7.27
N SER A 196 -6.88 12.42 -6.61
CA SER A 196 -7.29 11.98 -5.28
C SER A 196 -8.58 11.16 -5.31
N TYR A 197 -8.45 9.86 -5.01
CA TYR A 197 -9.58 8.93 -4.88
C TYR A 197 -9.50 8.09 -3.59
N PRO A 198 -9.69 8.71 -2.42
CA PRO A 198 -9.71 7.96 -1.15
C PRO A 198 -10.76 6.84 -1.19
N THR A 199 -10.47 5.73 -0.53
CA THR A 199 -11.49 4.69 -0.30
C THR A 199 -12.56 5.20 0.66
N TYR A 200 -13.77 4.65 0.58
CA TYR A 200 -14.90 5.12 1.39
C TYR A 200 -14.69 4.99 2.91
N ASP A 201 -13.75 4.15 3.33
CA ASP A 201 -13.36 3.88 4.71
C ASP A 201 -11.99 4.49 5.08
N ALA A 202 -11.35 5.22 4.15
CA ALA A 202 -10.09 5.89 4.44
C ALA A 202 -10.29 6.94 5.56
N PRO A 203 -9.51 6.88 6.65
CA PRO A 203 -9.57 7.91 7.67
C PRO A 203 -9.08 9.26 7.12
N ALA A 204 -9.65 10.35 7.60
CA ALA A 204 -9.44 11.69 7.02
C ALA A 204 -7.97 12.17 7.02
N TYR A 205 -7.13 11.66 7.93
CA TYR A 205 -5.71 11.97 7.94
C TYR A 205 -4.92 11.36 6.76
N LYS A 206 -5.44 10.32 6.11
CA LYS A 206 -4.75 9.66 4.99
C LYS A 206 -4.72 10.51 3.71
N PRO A 207 -5.84 11.08 3.21
CA PRO A 207 -5.77 12.05 2.13
C PRO A 207 -5.02 13.32 2.53
N ALA A 208 -5.18 13.81 3.77
CA ALA A 208 -4.42 14.96 4.29
C ALA A 208 -2.90 14.76 4.18
N PHE A 209 -2.40 13.59 4.59
CA PHE A 209 -0.99 13.20 4.44
C PHE A 209 -0.53 13.27 2.97
N LEU A 210 -1.35 12.74 2.05
CA LEU A 210 -1.01 12.75 0.62
C LEU A 210 -0.99 14.18 0.06
N TYR A 211 -1.91 15.05 0.48
CA TYR A 211 -1.89 16.46 0.08
C TYR A 211 -0.67 17.20 0.64
N ASP A 212 -0.30 16.95 1.90
CA ASP A 212 0.92 17.50 2.49
C ASP A 212 2.17 17.02 1.75
N LEU A 213 2.21 15.73 1.36
CA LEU A 213 3.27 15.18 0.52
C LEU A 213 3.33 15.91 -0.83
N MET A 214 2.22 16.03 -1.55
CA MET A 214 2.19 16.70 -2.86
C MET A 214 2.60 18.16 -2.79
N ARG A 215 2.15 18.90 -1.76
CA ARG A 215 2.59 20.29 -1.51
C ARG A 215 4.10 20.36 -1.27
N SER A 216 4.62 19.45 -0.44
CA SER A 216 6.01 19.49 0.03
C SER A 216 7.02 19.08 -1.04
N LEU A 217 6.62 18.32 -2.07
CA LEU A 217 7.49 17.95 -3.21
C LEU A 217 8.20 19.14 -3.85
N LYS A 218 7.57 20.32 -3.84
CA LYS A 218 8.14 21.57 -4.38
C LYS A 218 7.99 22.77 -3.44
N HIS A 219 7.51 22.56 -2.21
CA HIS A 219 7.21 23.61 -1.23
C HIS A 219 6.35 24.75 -1.81
N GLN A 220 5.35 24.40 -2.62
CA GLN A 220 4.46 25.35 -3.30
C GLN A 220 3.04 24.78 -3.41
N PRO A 221 2.04 25.62 -3.71
CA PRO A 221 0.70 25.14 -4.03
C PRO A 221 0.70 24.14 -5.18
N PHE A 222 -0.21 23.17 -5.12
CA PHE A 222 -0.36 22.11 -6.13
C PHE A 222 -1.74 22.16 -6.79
N MET A 223 -1.95 21.36 -7.83
CA MET A 223 -3.23 21.21 -8.51
C MET A 223 -3.91 19.92 -8.07
N LEU A 224 -5.13 19.99 -7.51
CA LEU A 224 -6.00 18.82 -7.46
C LEU A 224 -6.59 18.64 -8.85
N MET A 225 -5.98 17.75 -9.63
CA MET A 225 -6.27 17.58 -11.05
C MET A 225 -7.47 16.66 -11.27
N GLU A 226 -7.56 15.60 -10.50
CA GLU A 226 -8.72 14.72 -10.52
C GLU A 226 -9.22 14.37 -9.13
N SER A 227 -10.54 14.38 -9.01
CA SER A 227 -11.30 13.70 -7.96
C SER A 227 -12.66 13.28 -8.53
N ALA A 228 -13.39 12.43 -7.80
CA ALA A 228 -14.74 12.05 -8.16
C ALA A 228 -15.79 12.96 -7.50
N PRO A 229 -16.77 13.52 -8.23
CA PRO A 229 -17.85 14.29 -7.63
C PRO A 229 -18.83 13.44 -6.80
N SER A 230 -18.80 12.12 -6.98
CA SER A 230 -19.53 11.14 -6.16
C SER A 230 -18.71 9.84 -6.06
N GLN A 231 -19.17 8.74 -6.66
CA GLN A 231 -18.53 7.43 -6.61
C GLN A 231 -17.54 7.22 -7.76
N VAL A 232 -16.55 6.36 -7.56
CA VAL A 232 -15.71 5.80 -8.62
C VAL A 232 -16.33 4.50 -9.16
N ASN A 233 -15.70 3.85 -10.14
CA ASN A 233 -16.15 2.57 -10.70
C ASN A 233 -15.27 1.37 -10.33
N TRP A 234 -14.04 1.59 -9.87
CA TRP A 234 -13.00 0.56 -9.76
C TRP A 234 -12.72 0.08 -8.32
N GLN A 235 -13.19 0.80 -7.29
CA GLN A 235 -13.06 0.33 -5.90
C GLN A 235 -13.97 -0.88 -5.65
N SER A 236 -13.54 -1.80 -4.78
CA SER A 236 -14.31 -3.01 -4.41
C SER A 236 -15.76 -2.71 -4.03
N TYR A 237 -15.96 -1.58 -3.34
CA TYR A 237 -17.26 -0.98 -3.11
C TYR A 237 -17.16 0.51 -3.38
N SER A 238 -18.03 1.02 -4.23
CA SER A 238 -18.03 2.43 -4.64
C SER A 238 -19.31 3.14 -4.17
N PRO A 239 -19.45 3.43 -2.86
CA PRO A 239 -20.64 4.10 -2.34
C PRO A 239 -20.71 5.56 -2.81
N LEU A 240 -21.92 6.12 -2.84
CA LEU A 240 -22.12 7.54 -3.08
C LEU A 240 -21.56 8.37 -1.93
N LYS A 241 -20.87 9.48 -2.25
CA LYS A 241 -20.53 10.53 -1.28
C LYS A 241 -21.81 11.03 -0.59
N ARG A 242 -21.78 11.19 0.73
CA ARG A 242 -22.88 11.76 1.53
C ARG A 242 -23.09 13.25 1.19
N PRO A 243 -24.27 13.83 1.48
CA PRO A 243 -24.48 15.26 1.29
C PRO A 243 -23.41 16.09 2.03
N GLY A 244 -22.79 17.04 1.32
CA GLY A 244 -21.71 17.88 1.87
C GLY A 244 -20.32 17.24 1.81
N GLN A 245 -20.23 15.90 1.81
CA GLN A 245 -18.95 15.19 1.78
C GLN A 245 -18.11 15.55 0.55
N MET A 246 -18.73 15.79 -0.61
CA MET A 246 -18.00 16.22 -1.81
C MET A 246 -17.27 17.54 -1.55
N ALA A 247 -17.99 18.58 -1.12
CA ALA A 247 -17.36 19.87 -0.84
C ALA A 247 -16.29 19.77 0.26
N ALA A 248 -16.54 18.97 1.32
CA ALA A 248 -15.58 18.75 2.38
C ALA A 248 -14.27 18.11 1.88
N THR A 249 -14.35 17.07 1.05
CA THR A 249 -13.15 16.40 0.53
C THR A 249 -12.35 17.28 -0.43
N GLU A 250 -13.03 18.09 -1.25
CA GLU A 250 -12.32 19.00 -2.17
C GLU A 250 -11.67 20.16 -1.41
N LEU A 251 -12.38 20.73 -0.42
CA LEU A 251 -11.84 21.82 0.41
C LEU A 251 -10.75 21.32 1.37
N GLN A 252 -10.70 20.03 1.70
CA GLN A 252 -9.56 19.45 2.40
C GLN A 252 -8.28 19.54 1.57
N ALA A 253 -8.34 19.25 0.26
CA ALA A 253 -7.19 19.42 -0.62
C ALA A 253 -6.74 20.90 -0.66
N VAL A 254 -7.69 21.84 -0.75
CA VAL A 254 -7.42 23.28 -0.71
C VAL A 254 -6.80 23.70 0.63
N ALA A 255 -7.30 23.18 1.74
CA ALA A 255 -6.79 23.43 3.09
C ALA A 255 -5.33 22.98 3.24
N HIS A 256 -4.91 21.96 2.49
CA HIS A 256 -3.55 21.41 2.47
C HIS A 256 -2.67 21.93 1.33
N GLY A 257 -3.14 22.90 0.53
CA GLY A 257 -2.31 23.61 -0.44
C GLY A 257 -2.71 23.46 -1.91
N ALA A 258 -3.84 22.83 -2.21
CA ALA A 258 -4.35 22.85 -3.58
C ALA A 258 -4.83 24.27 -3.95
N ASP A 259 -4.49 24.72 -5.16
CA ASP A 259 -4.98 25.96 -5.76
C ASP A 259 -6.04 25.72 -6.85
N THR A 260 -6.35 24.44 -7.13
CA THR A 260 -7.43 24.02 -8.02
C THR A 260 -8.30 22.97 -7.36
N VAL A 261 -9.54 22.85 -7.84
CA VAL A 261 -10.45 21.72 -7.60
C VAL A 261 -10.99 21.30 -8.96
N GLN A 262 -10.60 20.12 -9.43
CA GLN A 262 -10.95 19.59 -10.74
C GLN A 262 -11.46 18.15 -10.60
N PHE A 263 -12.29 17.72 -11.55
CA PHE A 263 -13.00 16.46 -11.48
C PHE A 263 -12.78 15.60 -12.71
N PHE A 264 -12.47 14.33 -12.48
CA PHE A 264 -12.78 13.29 -13.45
C PHE A 264 -14.22 12.82 -13.19
N GLN A 265 -15.17 13.07 -14.09
CA GLN A 265 -15.07 13.80 -15.36
C GLN A 265 -16.23 14.79 -15.46
N LEU A 266 -16.22 15.62 -16.51
CA LEU A 266 -17.31 16.58 -16.72
C LEU A 266 -18.62 15.89 -17.10
N LYS A 267 -18.59 14.91 -18.01
CA LYS A 267 -19.77 14.17 -18.46
C LYS A 267 -19.47 12.69 -18.45
N GLN A 268 -20.34 11.88 -17.86
CA GLN A 268 -20.11 10.43 -17.78
C GLN A 268 -19.94 9.83 -19.18
N ALA A 269 -18.93 8.97 -19.32
CA ALA A 269 -18.74 8.17 -20.52
C ALA A 269 -19.97 7.28 -20.79
N VAL A 270 -20.32 7.10 -22.06
CA VAL A 270 -21.46 6.25 -22.49
C VAL A 270 -21.05 4.78 -22.59
N GLY A 271 -19.77 4.51 -22.87
CA GLY A 271 -19.21 3.18 -23.04
C GLY A 271 -17.81 3.06 -22.43
N GLY A 272 -17.23 1.86 -22.48
CA GLY A 272 -15.92 1.57 -21.88
C GLY A 272 -15.99 1.12 -20.42
N SER A 273 -14.83 1.02 -19.78
CA SER A 273 -14.65 0.57 -18.39
C SER A 273 -15.23 1.58 -17.39
N GLU A 274 -15.13 2.88 -17.68
CA GLU A 274 -15.45 3.96 -16.75
C GLU A 274 -16.84 4.57 -16.94
N LYS A 275 -17.72 3.96 -17.75
CA LYS A 275 -19.10 4.43 -17.95
C LYS A 275 -19.92 4.60 -16.67
N PHE A 276 -19.52 3.95 -15.57
CA PHE A 276 -20.18 4.09 -14.25
C PHE A 276 -19.40 4.94 -13.25
N HIS A 277 -18.24 5.48 -13.62
CA HIS A 277 -17.55 6.49 -12.83
C HIS A 277 -18.42 7.74 -12.77
N SER A 278 -18.54 8.37 -11.60
CA SER A 278 -19.33 9.60 -11.47
C SER A 278 -18.76 10.75 -12.30
N ALA A 279 -19.63 11.70 -12.65
CA ALA A 279 -19.27 12.91 -13.36
C ALA A 279 -20.17 14.06 -12.91
N ILE A 280 -19.81 15.28 -13.29
CA ILE A 280 -20.65 16.48 -13.08
C ILE A 280 -22.01 16.31 -13.76
N ILE A 281 -22.01 15.86 -15.02
CA ILE A 281 -23.20 15.56 -15.81
C ILE A 281 -23.34 14.05 -15.94
N ALA A 282 -24.34 13.51 -15.23
CA ALA A 282 -24.67 12.09 -15.27
C ALA A 282 -25.32 11.66 -16.60
N HIS A 283 -25.53 10.35 -16.81
CA HIS A 283 -26.24 9.81 -17.98
C HIS A 283 -27.66 10.34 -18.16
N SER A 284 -28.31 10.80 -17.09
CA SER A 284 -29.60 11.48 -17.16
C SER A 284 -29.53 12.79 -17.97
N GLN A 285 -28.34 13.38 -18.08
CA GLN A 285 -28.08 14.68 -18.72
C GLN A 285 -28.91 15.82 -18.12
N ARG A 286 -29.27 15.69 -16.83
CA ARG A 286 -30.04 16.69 -16.08
C ARG A 286 -29.15 17.47 -15.12
N THR A 287 -29.56 18.69 -14.83
CA THR A 287 -28.90 19.61 -13.88
C THR A 287 -29.60 19.70 -12.54
N ASP A 288 -30.76 19.05 -12.37
CA ASP A 288 -31.52 18.98 -11.11
C ASP A 288 -31.11 17.79 -10.22
N THR A 289 -29.90 17.27 -10.43
CA THR A 289 -29.36 16.17 -9.63
C THR A 289 -28.66 16.69 -8.38
N ARG A 290 -28.64 15.90 -7.30
CA ARG A 290 -27.93 16.23 -6.06
C ARG A 290 -26.47 16.65 -6.33
N VAL A 291 -25.75 15.84 -7.12
CA VAL A 291 -24.33 16.07 -7.44
C VAL A 291 -24.15 17.40 -8.17
N PHE A 292 -24.99 17.70 -9.17
CA PHE A 292 -24.92 18.97 -9.90
C PHE A 292 -25.20 20.18 -8.99
N HIS A 293 -26.17 20.08 -8.07
CA HIS A 293 -26.46 21.12 -7.10
C HIS A 293 -25.29 21.37 -6.12
N GLU A 294 -24.70 20.31 -5.56
CA GLU A 294 -23.55 20.44 -4.64
C GLU A 294 -22.33 21.05 -5.34
N LEU A 295 -22.07 20.67 -6.60
CA LEU A 295 -21.00 21.27 -7.41
C LEU A 295 -21.26 22.73 -7.75
N THR A 296 -22.52 23.09 -8.02
CA THR A 296 -22.90 24.49 -8.29
C THR A 296 -22.69 25.34 -7.05
N ASP A 297 -23.07 24.83 -5.86
CA ASP A 297 -22.84 25.49 -4.57
C ASP A 297 -21.35 25.67 -4.28
N LEU A 298 -20.53 24.62 -4.44
CA LEU A 298 -19.08 24.70 -4.29
C LEU A 298 -18.46 25.73 -5.24
N GLY A 299 -18.86 25.71 -6.52
CA GLY A 299 -18.39 26.67 -7.52
C GLY A 299 -18.74 28.12 -7.17
N GLN A 300 -19.93 28.37 -6.59
CA GLN A 300 -20.32 29.69 -6.10
C GLN A 300 -19.49 30.13 -4.89
N LYS A 301 -19.27 29.24 -3.91
CA LYS A 301 -18.43 29.49 -2.73
C LYS A 301 -16.99 29.84 -3.10
N LEU A 302 -16.38 29.07 -4.02
CA LEU A 302 -15.02 29.34 -4.51
C LEU A 302 -14.95 30.67 -5.28
N LYS A 303 -15.97 30.99 -6.09
CA LYS A 303 -16.06 32.29 -6.76
C LYS A 303 -16.16 33.45 -5.76
N GLN A 304 -16.89 33.24 -4.66
CA GLN A 304 -17.07 34.23 -3.60
C GLN A 304 -15.79 34.48 -2.79
N ALA A 305 -15.05 33.42 -2.45
CA ALA A 305 -13.73 33.54 -1.83
C ALA A 305 -12.71 34.27 -2.73
N GLY A 306 -12.92 34.23 -4.05
CA GLY A 306 -12.12 34.93 -5.05
C GLY A 306 -10.67 34.44 -5.07
N SER A 307 -9.73 35.36 -5.27
CA SER A 307 -8.30 35.04 -5.30
C SER A 307 -7.65 35.01 -3.91
N THR A 308 -8.41 35.07 -2.83
CA THR A 308 -7.87 35.21 -1.46
C THR A 308 -7.02 34.01 -1.06
N ILE A 309 -7.43 32.80 -1.44
CA ILE A 309 -6.73 31.54 -1.13
C ILE A 309 -5.54 31.30 -2.07
N LEU A 310 -5.65 31.75 -3.32
CA LEU A 310 -4.70 31.47 -4.40
C LEU A 310 -3.27 31.89 -4.01
N GLY A 311 -2.32 30.96 -4.08
CA GLY A 311 -0.93 31.23 -3.77
C GLY A 311 -0.63 31.43 -2.27
N SER A 312 -1.57 31.13 -1.38
CA SER A 312 -1.31 31.12 0.07
C SER A 312 -0.54 29.88 0.50
N GLU A 313 0.31 29.99 1.52
CA GLU A 313 1.30 28.97 1.89
C GLU A 313 1.05 28.44 3.30
N THR A 314 1.36 27.16 3.52
CA THR A 314 1.43 26.57 4.87
C THR A 314 2.83 26.80 5.42
N LYS A 315 2.96 27.38 6.62
CA LYS A 315 4.24 27.53 7.31
C LYS A 315 4.30 26.53 8.46
N ALA A 316 4.76 25.32 8.18
CA ALA A 316 4.89 24.27 9.17
C ALA A 316 6.17 24.42 10.00
N LYS A 317 6.09 24.02 11.27
CA LYS A 317 7.24 23.91 12.18
C LYS A 317 7.62 22.46 12.48
N VAL A 318 6.82 21.54 11.99
CA VAL A 318 7.03 20.10 12.06
C VAL A 318 7.20 19.55 10.65
N ALA A 319 8.16 18.65 10.50
CA ALA A 319 8.34 17.88 9.27
C ALA A 319 8.34 16.38 9.56
N ILE A 320 7.79 15.60 8.63
CA ILE A 320 7.96 14.15 8.57
C ILE A 320 8.78 13.79 7.34
N ILE A 321 9.84 13.01 7.51
CA ILE A 321 10.64 12.52 6.39
C ILE A 321 9.90 11.38 5.68
N PHE A 322 9.74 11.49 4.37
CA PHE A 322 9.36 10.41 3.48
C PHE A 322 10.42 10.27 2.39
N ASP A 323 11.00 9.08 2.20
CA ASP A 323 12.01 8.83 1.16
C ASP A 323 11.63 7.59 0.34
N TRP A 324 11.64 7.73 -0.98
CA TRP A 324 11.25 6.64 -1.89
C TRP A 324 12.26 5.48 -1.88
N SER A 325 13.56 5.75 -1.79
CA SER A 325 14.58 4.68 -1.73
C SER A 325 14.44 3.88 -0.43
N ASN A 326 14.19 4.58 0.68
CA ASN A 326 13.88 3.97 1.96
C ASN A 326 12.61 3.12 1.90
N PHE A 327 11.53 3.67 1.32
CA PHE A 327 10.27 2.95 1.12
C PHE A 327 10.47 1.63 0.37
N TRP A 328 11.19 1.67 -0.75
CA TRP A 328 11.44 0.48 -1.57
C TRP A 328 12.26 -0.56 -0.82
N SER A 329 13.32 -0.13 -0.16
CA SER A 329 14.23 -1.01 0.55
C SER A 329 13.56 -1.65 1.77
N TYR A 330 12.82 -0.87 2.56
CA TYR A 330 12.10 -1.35 3.74
C TYR A 330 10.99 -2.36 3.42
N GLU A 331 10.26 -2.20 2.30
CA GLU A 331 9.22 -3.16 1.92
C GLU A 331 9.75 -4.35 1.11
N TYR A 332 10.98 -4.26 0.58
CA TYR A 332 11.61 -5.34 -0.18
C TYR A 332 12.38 -6.32 0.69
N VAL A 333 12.90 -5.88 1.84
CA VAL A 333 13.74 -6.70 2.70
C VAL A 333 13.00 -7.96 3.18
N ASP A 334 13.66 -9.12 3.09
CA ASP A 334 13.25 -10.34 3.79
C ASP A 334 13.55 -10.17 5.29
N GLY A 335 12.75 -9.34 5.95
CA GLY A 335 13.02 -8.81 7.29
C GLY A 335 12.50 -9.66 8.46
N ILE A 336 12.64 -9.08 9.64
CA ILE A 336 12.24 -9.63 10.95
C ILE A 336 10.72 -9.85 11.04
N SER A 337 9.94 -9.08 10.27
CA SER A 337 8.52 -9.30 10.04
C SER A 337 8.21 -9.26 8.54
N GLN A 338 7.10 -9.88 8.14
CA GLN A 338 6.55 -9.80 6.78
C GLN A 338 5.52 -8.67 6.63
N ASP A 339 5.10 -8.06 7.74
CA ASP A 339 4.08 -7.01 7.79
C ASP A 339 4.70 -5.59 7.79
N LEU A 340 5.86 -5.44 7.15
CA LEU A 340 6.59 -4.18 7.05
C LEU A 340 5.93 -3.29 5.99
N HIS A 341 4.98 -2.47 6.43
CA HIS A 341 4.30 -1.48 5.59
C HIS A 341 4.78 -0.06 5.92
N TYR A 342 5.55 0.53 5.01
CA TYR A 342 6.23 1.81 5.27
C TYR A 342 5.22 2.94 5.47
N VAL A 343 4.27 3.08 4.54
CA VAL A 343 3.28 4.16 4.56
C VAL A 343 2.42 4.11 5.82
N ASP A 344 2.03 2.92 6.28
CA ASP A 344 1.26 2.77 7.52
C ASP A 344 2.07 3.23 8.74
N SER A 345 3.36 2.91 8.76
CA SER A 345 4.28 3.35 9.82
C SER A 345 4.45 4.88 9.83
N ILE A 346 4.50 5.52 8.66
CA ILE A 346 4.52 6.99 8.54
C ILE A 346 3.19 7.59 9.00
N LEU A 347 2.05 7.00 8.60
CA LEU A 347 0.72 7.47 8.95
C LEU A 347 0.44 7.42 10.45
N ASP A 348 0.97 6.41 11.18
CA ASP A 348 0.85 6.32 12.63
C ASP A 348 1.41 7.56 13.34
N TYR A 349 2.51 8.12 12.81
CA TYR A 349 3.15 9.34 13.32
C TYR A 349 2.50 10.62 12.78
N TYR A 350 2.17 10.68 11.48
CA TYR A 350 1.46 11.81 10.88
C TYR A 350 0.13 12.09 11.60
N ARG A 351 -0.61 11.03 11.94
CA ARG A 351 -1.86 11.10 12.67
C ARG A 351 -1.73 11.87 14.00
N GLN A 352 -0.57 11.80 14.67
CA GLN A 352 -0.35 12.49 15.94
C GLN A 352 -0.37 14.01 15.78
N PHE A 353 0.09 14.53 14.65
CA PHE A 353 0.05 15.96 14.35
C PHE A 353 -1.31 16.38 13.80
N TYR A 354 -1.89 15.56 12.92
CA TYR A 354 -3.21 15.79 12.34
C TYR A 354 -4.28 15.96 13.43
N GLU A 355 -4.40 15.02 14.37
CA GLU A 355 -5.41 15.09 15.44
C GLU A 355 -5.17 16.23 16.45
N ARG A 356 -3.95 16.79 16.47
CA ARG A 356 -3.57 17.96 17.27
C ARG A 356 -3.66 19.26 16.48
N ASN A 357 -4.09 19.24 15.22
CA ASN A 357 -4.15 20.43 14.37
C ASN A 357 -2.81 21.17 14.30
N ILE A 358 -1.71 20.42 14.16
CA ILE A 358 -0.34 20.94 14.01
C ILE A 358 0.03 20.90 12.52
N PRO A 359 0.28 22.05 11.87
CA PRO A 359 0.73 22.09 10.49
C PRO A 359 2.03 21.31 10.31
N THR A 360 2.03 20.38 9.36
CA THR A 360 3.13 19.43 9.14
C THR A 360 3.47 19.39 7.65
N ASP A 361 4.76 19.45 7.32
CA ASP A 361 5.27 19.15 5.97
C ASP A 361 5.74 17.70 5.88
N VAL A 362 5.67 17.11 4.69
CA VAL A 362 6.19 15.77 4.42
C VAL A 362 7.36 15.89 3.46
N ILE A 363 8.57 15.91 4.02
CA ILE A 363 9.79 16.34 3.34
C ILE A 363 10.66 15.17 2.87
N SER A 364 11.57 15.45 1.96
CA SER A 364 12.67 14.55 1.56
C SER A 364 13.83 14.60 2.54
N VAL A 365 14.72 13.61 2.43
CA VAL A 365 16.02 13.62 3.14
C VAL A 365 16.95 14.73 2.66
N ASP A 366 16.70 15.31 1.48
CA ASP A 366 17.51 16.37 0.87
C ASP A 366 17.09 17.77 1.35
N ASP A 367 15.85 17.96 1.80
CA ASP A 367 15.29 19.26 2.20
C ASP A 367 16.00 19.91 3.39
N ASP A 368 15.97 21.24 3.48
CA ASP A 368 16.57 21.96 4.61
C ASP A 368 15.80 21.69 5.91
N PHE A 369 16.45 21.08 6.90
CA PHE A 369 15.85 20.78 8.19
C PHE A 369 15.79 21.99 9.12
N SER A 370 16.63 23.02 8.88
CA SER A 370 16.79 24.15 9.81
C SER A 370 15.55 25.06 9.96
N GLN A 371 14.59 24.94 9.04
CA GLN A 371 13.32 25.64 9.10
C GLN A 371 12.31 25.03 10.11
N TYR A 372 12.55 23.78 10.51
CA TYR A 372 11.66 22.99 11.37
C TYR A 372 12.18 22.92 12.79
N ASP A 373 11.27 23.10 13.74
CA ASP A 373 11.58 22.98 15.16
C ASP A 373 11.59 21.48 15.57
N LEU A 374 10.81 20.63 14.87
CA LEU A 374 10.77 19.18 15.04
C LEU A 374 10.79 18.43 13.69
N VAL A 375 11.73 17.49 13.51
CA VAL A 375 11.78 16.56 12.37
C VAL A 375 11.55 15.12 12.85
N VAL A 376 10.60 14.43 12.23
CA VAL A 376 10.23 13.05 12.56
C VAL A 376 10.54 12.14 11.37
N ALA A 377 11.27 11.07 11.60
CA ALA A 377 11.66 10.09 10.57
C ALA A 377 11.38 8.66 11.08
N PRO A 378 10.11 8.22 11.09
CA PRO A 378 9.75 6.87 11.46
C PRO A 378 10.36 5.89 10.44
N VAL A 379 10.87 4.76 10.92
CA VAL A 379 11.44 3.68 10.10
C VAL A 379 12.37 4.20 8.99
N LEU A 380 13.30 5.10 9.37
CA LEU A 380 14.37 5.62 8.49
C LEU A 380 15.46 4.55 8.31
N TYR A 381 15.06 3.44 7.71
CA TYR A 381 15.82 2.23 7.48
C TYR A 381 17.13 2.46 6.72
N MET A 382 17.06 3.24 5.66
CA MET A 382 18.17 3.64 4.83
C MET A 382 18.69 5.02 5.22
N VAL A 383 19.97 5.09 5.59
CA VAL A 383 20.67 6.35 5.85
C VAL A 383 21.75 6.54 4.78
N LYS A 384 21.44 7.41 3.81
CA LYS A 384 22.31 7.76 2.69
C LYS A 384 23.55 8.52 3.18
N THR A 385 24.65 8.45 2.42
CA THR A 385 25.87 9.23 2.68
C THR A 385 25.56 10.70 3.00
N GLY A 386 26.08 11.21 4.12
CA GLY A 386 25.91 12.59 4.59
C GLY A 386 24.61 12.88 5.36
N LEU A 387 23.60 12.01 5.32
CA LEU A 387 22.33 12.24 6.01
C LEU A 387 22.49 12.22 7.54
N ALA A 388 23.31 11.31 8.08
CA ALA A 388 23.56 11.25 9.52
C ALA A 388 24.26 12.52 10.03
N ASP A 389 25.26 13.02 9.30
CA ASP A 389 25.93 14.28 9.64
C ASP A 389 24.97 15.46 9.64
N LYS A 390 24.05 15.49 8.67
CA LYS A 390 22.99 16.50 8.58
C LYS A 390 22.03 16.43 9.78
N ILE A 391 21.56 15.24 10.17
CA ILE A 391 20.71 15.04 11.34
C ILE A 391 21.45 15.43 12.62
N ASN A 392 22.70 14.98 12.78
CA ASN A 392 23.55 15.32 13.93
C ASN A 392 23.71 16.85 14.03
N ALA A 393 24.02 17.53 12.93
CA ALA A 393 24.17 18.98 12.91
C ALA A 393 22.85 19.71 13.23
N TYR A 394 21.73 19.25 12.66
CA TYR A 394 20.40 19.77 12.93
C TYR A 394 20.07 19.72 14.43
N VAL A 395 20.19 18.55 15.05
CA VAL A 395 19.86 18.37 16.48
C VAL A 395 20.83 19.14 17.36
N LYS A 396 22.13 19.09 17.05
CA LYS A 396 23.15 19.83 17.81
C LYS A 396 22.89 21.33 17.85
N ASN A 397 22.28 21.89 16.81
CA ASN A 397 21.96 23.32 16.67
C ASN A 397 20.58 23.71 17.21
N GLY A 398 19.85 22.79 17.85
CA GLY A 398 18.60 23.11 18.55
C GLY A 398 17.34 22.51 17.92
N GLY A 399 17.47 21.80 16.80
CA GLY A 399 16.36 21.04 16.24
C GLY A 399 16.03 19.80 17.07
N ASP A 400 14.77 19.42 17.12
CA ASP A 400 14.32 18.22 17.80
C ASP A 400 14.05 17.10 16.79
N PHE A 401 14.48 15.86 17.09
CA PHE A 401 14.43 14.74 16.16
C PHE A 401 13.74 13.50 16.76
N VAL A 402 12.89 12.82 15.99
CA VAL A 402 12.28 11.55 16.40
C VAL A 402 12.54 10.50 15.34
N THR A 403 12.99 9.33 15.75
CA THR A 403 13.03 8.14 14.89
C THR A 403 12.59 6.90 15.66
N SER A 404 12.57 5.74 15.01
CA SER A 404 12.00 4.53 15.57
C SER A 404 12.86 3.29 15.31
N TYR A 405 12.31 2.15 15.71
CA TYR A 405 12.76 0.83 15.30
C TYR A 405 13.05 0.76 13.80
N MET A 406 13.95 -0.15 13.45
CA MET A 406 14.40 -0.36 12.07
C MET A 406 15.02 0.87 11.40
N SER A 407 15.39 1.93 12.13
CA SER A 407 16.13 3.07 11.57
C SER A 407 17.64 2.89 11.59
N GLY A 408 18.34 3.41 10.58
CA GLY A 408 19.81 3.42 10.52
C GLY A 408 20.43 2.05 10.25
N MET A 409 19.71 1.19 9.52
CA MET A 409 20.10 -0.19 9.28
C MET A 409 21.08 -0.31 8.12
N VAL A 410 20.83 0.38 7.01
CA VAL A 410 21.56 0.21 5.74
C VAL A 410 21.95 1.54 5.08
N ASN A 411 22.92 1.48 4.18
CA ASN A 411 23.29 2.60 3.31
C ASN A 411 22.49 2.63 2.00
N GLU A 412 22.77 3.58 1.11
CA GLU A 412 22.09 3.76 -0.18
C GLU A 412 22.18 2.56 -1.15
N SER A 413 23.06 1.60 -0.88
CA SER A 413 23.18 0.35 -1.63
C SER A 413 22.55 -0.84 -0.90
N ASP A 414 21.73 -0.59 0.12
CA ASP A 414 21.09 -1.58 0.99
C ASP A 414 22.10 -2.51 1.72
N ASN A 415 23.33 -2.03 1.90
CA ASN A 415 24.32 -2.74 2.71
C ASN A 415 24.22 -2.29 4.16
N VAL A 416 24.17 -3.27 5.07
CA VAL A 416 24.10 -3.06 6.52
C VAL A 416 25.28 -2.23 7.04
N TYR A 417 24.97 -1.21 7.85
CA TYR A 417 25.99 -0.52 8.65
C TYR A 417 26.49 -1.44 9.77
N LEU A 418 27.76 -1.85 9.67
CA LEU A 418 28.41 -2.65 10.71
C LEU A 418 28.73 -1.81 11.95
N GLY A 419 28.88 -2.48 13.10
CA GLY A 419 29.17 -1.82 14.37
C GLY A 419 27.95 -1.61 15.26
N GLY A 420 26.77 -2.08 14.85
CA GLY A 420 25.52 -2.12 15.62
C GLY A 420 24.53 -1.01 15.24
N TYR A 421 23.25 -1.19 15.58
CA TYR A 421 22.13 -0.31 15.20
C TYR A 421 21.91 0.84 16.22
N PRO A 422 21.33 2.00 15.88
CA PRO A 422 20.88 2.45 14.58
C PRO A 422 22.02 3.01 13.69
N GLY A 423 23.16 2.31 13.64
CA GLY A 423 24.25 2.56 12.71
C GLY A 423 24.79 3.98 12.84
N PRO A 424 24.74 4.80 11.78
CA PRO A 424 25.27 6.15 11.83
C PRO A 424 24.43 7.13 12.68
N LEU A 425 23.25 6.72 13.18
CA LEU A 425 22.40 7.54 14.05
C LEU A 425 22.66 7.31 15.55
N LYS A 426 23.64 6.47 15.91
CA LYS A 426 23.97 6.15 17.31
C LYS A 426 24.29 7.38 18.16
N ASP A 427 25.10 8.29 17.64
CA ASP A 427 25.55 9.46 18.41
C ASP A 427 24.39 10.39 18.78
N VAL A 428 23.52 10.70 17.82
CA VAL A 428 22.36 11.58 18.07
C VAL A 428 21.32 10.91 18.94
N THR A 429 21.08 9.62 18.77
CA THR A 429 20.09 8.88 19.55
C THR A 429 20.60 8.45 20.93
N GLY A 430 21.91 8.38 21.13
CA GLY A 430 22.53 8.05 22.42
C GLY A 430 22.29 6.61 22.87
N ILE A 431 22.12 5.69 21.93
CA ILE A 431 21.79 4.28 22.17
C ILE A 431 22.56 3.35 21.23
N TRP A 432 22.58 2.06 21.58
CA TRP A 432 22.81 0.97 20.64
C TRP A 432 21.72 -0.10 20.80
N VAL A 433 21.19 -0.60 19.68
CA VAL A 433 20.26 -1.73 19.64
C VAL A 433 21.03 -3.03 19.37
N GLU A 434 20.97 -3.96 20.31
CA GLU A 434 21.68 -5.24 20.28
C GLU A 434 21.06 -6.19 19.25
N GLU A 435 19.76 -6.39 19.35
CA GLU A 435 18.93 -7.22 18.48
C GLU A 435 17.48 -6.74 18.51
N SER A 436 16.68 -7.24 17.58
CA SER A 436 15.26 -6.88 17.46
C SER A 436 14.40 -8.15 17.41
N ASP A 437 13.32 -8.16 18.17
CA ASP A 437 12.36 -9.25 18.24
C ASP A 437 11.12 -8.95 17.39
N ALA A 438 10.54 -9.99 16.78
CA ALA A 438 9.30 -9.88 16.01
C ALA A 438 8.10 -10.22 16.89
N VAL A 439 7.10 -9.34 16.95
CA VAL A 439 5.86 -9.68 17.66
C VAL A 439 5.04 -10.63 16.80
N VAL A 440 5.00 -11.91 17.19
CA VAL A 440 4.29 -12.94 16.45
C VAL A 440 2.76 -12.80 16.57
N PRO A 441 1.98 -13.11 15.52
CA PRO A 441 0.52 -13.00 15.56
C PRO A 441 -0.10 -13.74 16.76
N GLY A 442 -1.00 -13.06 17.46
CA GLY A 442 -1.71 -13.58 18.63
C GLY A 442 -0.96 -13.43 19.96
N HIS A 443 0.31 -13.03 19.95
CA HIS A 443 1.02 -12.62 21.17
C HIS A 443 0.86 -11.12 21.38
N LYS A 444 0.97 -10.70 22.65
CA LYS A 444 0.84 -9.28 23.02
C LYS A 444 2.08 -8.86 23.79
N THR A 445 2.76 -7.85 23.27
CA THR A 445 3.87 -7.18 23.95
C THR A 445 3.40 -5.81 24.43
N TYR A 446 3.97 -5.33 25.52
CA TYR A 446 3.56 -4.08 26.15
C TYR A 446 4.77 -3.22 26.51
N VAL A 447 4.58 -1.90 26.42
CA VAL A 447 5.51 -0.89 26.91
C VAL A 447 4.86 -0.11 28.04
N SER A 448 5.55 0.00 29.17
CA SER A 448 5.12 0.80 30.31
C SER A 448 5.66 2.22 30.19
N LEU A 449 4.75 3.18 30.01
CA LEU A 449 5.02 4.61 29.90
C LEU A 449 4.12 5.36 30.89
N LYS A 450 4.71 6.16 31.80
CA LYS A 450 3.99 6.86 32.88
C LYS A 450 3.06 5.94 33.68
N ASP A 451 3.57 4.76 34.07
CA ASP A 451 2.85 3.75 34.85
C ASP A 451 1.59 3.16 34.18
N GLN A 452 1.43 3.36 32.87
CA GLN A 452 0.40 2.72 32.05
C GLN A 452 1.04 1.83 30.98
N ASN A 453 0.41 0.71 30.68
CA ASN A 453 0.87 -0.21 29.64
C ASN A 453 0.14 0.06 28.33
N TYR A 454 0.91 0.23 27.26
CA TYR A 454 0.44 0.39 25.89
C TYR A 454 0.90 -0.80 25.06
N GLU A 455 0.10 -1.22 24.09
CA GLU A 455 0.44 -2.36 23.23
C GLU A 455 1.62 -1.99 22.33
N ALA A 456 2.57 -2.92 22.24
CA ALA A 456 3.74 -2.88 21.37
C ALA A 456 3.64 -4.03 20.37
N GLY A 457 4.09 -3.78 19.14
CA GLY A 457 3.86 -4.67 18.01
C GLY A 457 4.94 -4.57 16.95
N LEU A 458 4.78 -5.40 15.91
CA LEU A 458 5.62 -5.49 14.72
C LEU A 458 7.09 -5.88 15.01
N VAL A 459 7.86 -4.97 15.59
CA VAL A 459 9.26 -5.14 15.97
C VAL A 459 9.44 -4.57 17.38
N CYS A 460 10.26 -5.21 18.22
CA CYS A 460 10.67 -4.75 19.54
C CYS A 460 12.20 -4.77 19.64
N ASP A 461 12.83 -3.60 19.61
CA ASP A 461 14.28 -3.45 19.75
C ASP A 461 14.73 -3.60 21.20
N LEU A 462 15.80 -4.36 21.42
CA LEU A 462 16.49 -4.47 22.70
C LEU A 462 17.54 -3.35 22.78
N ILE A 463 17.14 -2.23 23.38
CA ILE A 463 17.91 -0.99 23.43
C ILE A 463 18.83 -0.96 24.67
N HIS A 464 20.10 -0.65 24.43
CA HIS A 464 21.08 -0.23 25.44
C HIS A 464 21.28 1.28 25.38
N PRO A 465 20.80 2.04 26.38
CA PRO A 465 21.08 3.46 26.47
C PRO A 465 22.54 3.72 26.85
N GLU A 466 23.21 4.64 26.14
CA GLU A 466 24.56 5.09 26.46
C GLU A 466 24.52 6.49 27.07
N THR A 467 24.02 7.49 26.33
CA THR A 467 23.80 8.85 26.81
C THR A 467 22.32 9.19 26.98
N ALA A 468 21.44 8.42 26.34
CA ALA A 468 20.01 8.65 26.39
C ALA A 468 19.40 8.28 27.76
N LYS A 469 18.41 9.05 28.20
CA LYS A 469 17.55 8.68 29.33
C LYS A 469 16.41 7.78 28.84
N VAL A 470 16.02 6.81 29.67
CA VAL A 470 14.89 5.92 29.39
C VAL A 470 13.58 6.60 29.78
N LEU A 471 12.64 6.70 28.83
CA LEU A 471 11.29 7.21 29.06
C LEU A 471 10.27 6.10 29.33
N ALA A 472 10.45 4.94 28.69
CA ALA A 472 9.57 3.79 28.81
C ALA A 472 10.35 2.48 28.71
N LYS A 473 9.80 1.44 29.32
CA LYS A 473 10.40 0.10 29.37
C LYS A 473 9.43 -0.95 28.89
N TYR A 474 9.92 -2.06 28.33
CA TYR A 474 9.06 -3.21 28.05
C TYR A 474 8.50 -3.78 29.36
N ALA A 475 7.22 -4.13 29.36
CA ALA A 475 6.48 -4.58 30.54
C ALA A 475 6.37 -6.11 30.63
N ASN A 476 6.67 -6.83 29.54
CA ASN A 476 6.66 -8.29 29.46
C ASN A 476 7.70 -8.79 28.45
N GLU A 477 7.67 -10.10 28.15
CA GLU A 477 8.67 -10.85 27.40
C GLU A 477 10.03 -10.99 28.10
N PHE A 478 10.95 -11.75 27.51
CA PHE A 478 12.27 -12.02 28.11
C PHE A 478 13.14 -10.76 28.27
N TYR A 479 12.79 -9.68 27.57
CA TYR A 479 13.38 -8.34 27.66
C TYR A 479 12.58 -7.38 28.56
N GLN A 480 11.70 -7.88 29.43
CA GLN A 480 11.01 -7.04 30.42
C GLN A 480 12.00 -6.18 31.23
N GLY A 481 11.68 -4.89 31.35
CA GLY A 481 12.47 -3.92 32.12
C GLY A 481 13.63 -3.27 31.35
N THR A 482 13.92 -3.71 30.13
CA THR A 482 14.84 -3.01 29.22
C THR A 482 14.17 -1.78 28.59
N ALA A 483 14.97 -0.89 28.00
CA ALA A 483 14.47 0.34 27.41
C ALA A 483 13.67 0.06 26.13
N ALA A 484 12.51 0.70 25.99
CA ALA A 484 11.69 0.66 24.78
C ALA A 484 11.61 2.04 24.10
N ILE A 485 11.64 3.11 24.89
CA ILE A 485 11.61 4.49 24.40
C ILE A 485 12.66 5.29 25.16
N THR A 486 13.49 6.03 24.43
CA THR A 486 14.55 6.86 25.00
C THR A 486 14.48 8.30 24.50
N GLU A 487 15.10 9.21 25.26
CA GLU A 487 15.33 10.61 24.90
C GLU A 487 16.80 10.95 25.15
N ASN A 488 17.47 11.55 24.18
CA ASN A 488 18.85 11.99 24.28
C ASN A 488 18.94 13.50 24.09
N GLN A 489 19.66 14.18 24.98
CA GLN A 489 20.05 15.57 24.74
C GLN A 489 21.31 15.57 23.89
N TYR A 490 21.26 16.16 22.70
CA TYR A 490 22.39 16.19 21.77
C TYR A 490 22.66 17.62 21.31
N GLY A 491 23.69 18.25 21.88
CA GLY A 491 23.91 19.69 21.72
C GLY A 491 22.75 20.50 22.31
N GLN A 492 22.15 21.38 21.52
CA GLN A 492 21.05 22.26 21.96
C GLN A 492 19.66 21.62 21.80
N GLY A 493 19.51 20.58 20.98
CA GLY A 493 18.25 19.88 20.73
C GLY A 493 18.18 18.50 21.38
N LYS A 494 17.10 17.77 21.09
CA LYS A 494 16.82 16.44 21.62
C LYS A 494 16.56 15.44 20.51
N ALA A 495 16.82 14.16 20.80
CA ALA A 495 16.46 13.05 19.94
C ALA A 495 15.65 12.00 20.71
N TRP A 496 14.53 11.54 20.17
CA TRP A 496 13.76 10.42 20.70
C TRP A 496 13.89 9.20 19.80
N TYR A 497 14.03 8.02 20.43
CA TYR A 497 14.00 6.74 19.76
C TYR A 497 12.83 5.90 20.29
N VAL A 498 11.99 5.40 19.37
CA VAL A 498 10.84 4.55 19.67
C VAL A 498 11.11 3.14 19.18
N GLY A 499 11.57 2.23 20.04
CA GLY A 499 12.04 0.89 19.68
C GLY A 499 10.96 -0.12 19.30
N THR A 500 9.71 0.30 19.13
CA THR A 500 8.63 -0.60 18.74
C THR A 500 7.48 0.13 18.05
N LYS A 501 6.63 -0.61 17.34
CA LYS A 501 5.34 -0.08 16.87
C LYS A 501 4.37 -0.02 18.05
N LEU A 502 4.29 1.15 18.69
CA LEU A 502 3.30 1.42 19.73
C LEU A 502 1.90 1.55 19.13
N ASP A 503 0.89 1.12 19.88
CA ASP A 503 -0.49 1.44 19.56
C ASP A 503 -0.76 2.96 19.56
N HIS A 504 -1.90 3.35 18.99
CA HIS A 504 -2.28 4.75 18.86
C HIS A 504 -2.38 5.49 20.21
N ALA A 505 -2.77 4.80 21.28
CA ALA A 505 -2.87 5.41 22.62
C ALA A 505 -1.49 5.68 23.22
N GLY A 506 -0.55 4.75 23.05
CA GLY A 506 0.85 4.87 23.46
C GLY A 506 1.58 5.96 22.68
N LEU A 507 1.42 6.00 21.36
CA LEU A 507 1.92 7.10 20.54
C LEU A 507 1.31 8.44 20.97
N THR A 508 0.01 8.49 21.25
CA THR A 508 -0.64 9.71 21.76
C THR A 508 -0.02 10.17 23.09
N GLN A 509 0.21 9.25 24.03
CA GLN A 509 0.83 9.58 25.31
C GLN A 509 2.28 10.05 25.15
N LEU A 510 3.03 9.46 24.22
CA LEU A 510 4.39 9.88 23.89
C LEU A 510 4.41 11.26 23.21
N PHE A 511 3.56 11.50 22.22
CA PHE A 511 3.52 12.77 21.50
C PHE A 511 3.02 13.94 22.36
N ASN A 512 2.23 13.69 23.40
CA ASN A 512 1.95 14.70 24.44
C ASN A 512 3.24 15.18 25.14
N HIS A 513 4.23 14.31 25.31
CA HIS A 513 5.53 14.66 25.85
C HIS A 513 6.41 15.37 24.81
N ILE A 514 6.51 14.80 23.60
CA ILE A 514 7.38 15.34 22.53
C ILE A 514 6.96 16.74 22.10
N VAL A 515 5.68 16.96 21.79
CA VAL A 515 5.15 18.25 21.34
C VAL A 515 5.38 19.34 22.40
N LEU A 516 5.20 19.00 23.68
CA LEU A 516 5.47 19.92 24.79
C LEU A 516 6.98 20.19 24.95
N ALA A 517 7.82 19.16 24.80
CA ALA A 517 9.26 19.27 24.95
C ALA A 517 9.93 20.06 23.81
N ALA A 518 9.32 20.03 22.62
CA ALA A 518 9.73 20.74 21.41
C ALA A 518 9.04 22.11 21.25
N ASP A 519 8.23 22.54 22.22
CA ASP A 519 7.50 23.81 22.21
C ASP A 519 6.63 24.02 20.95
N ILE A 520 6.02 22.95 20.46
CA ILE A 520 5.17 22.98 19.26
C ILE A 520 3.73 23.33 19.65
N GLU A 521 3.21 24.42 19.06
CA GLU A 521 1.84 24.87 19.30
C GLU A 521 0.82 24.28 18.31
N SER A 522 -0.29 23.78 18.85
CA SER A 522 -1.49 23.46 18.08
C SER A 522 -2.25 24.72 17.64
N LEU A 523 -2.89 24.69 16.47
CA LEU A 523 -3.72 25.82 16.01
C LEU A 523 -4.94 26.08 16.90
N VAL A 524 -5.45 25.03 17.55
CA VAL A 524 -6.58 25.03 18.47
C VAL A 524 -6.37 23.99 19.58
N ALA A 525 -7.09 24.12 20.69
CA ALA A 525 -7.03 23.13 21.77
C ALA A 525 -7.42 21.72 21.27
N ALA A 526 -6.71 20.69 21.76
CA ALA A 526 -6.94 19.31 21.39
C ALA A 526 -8.34 18.80 21.79
N GLY A 527 -8.84 17.77 21.07
CA GLY A 527 -10.07 17.06 21.41
C GLY A 527 -11.36 17.58 20.76
N ASN A 528 -11.29 18.60 19.90
CA ASN A 528 -12.45 19.13 19.19
C ASN A 528 -12.96 18.24 18.03
N GLN A 529 -12.16 17.25 17.59
CA GLN A 529 -12.48 16.30 16.50
C GLN A 529 -12.82 16.97 15.16
N LEU A 530 -12.43 18.23 14.99
CA LEU A 530 -12.40 18.96 13.74
C LEU A 530 -10.96 18.96 13.22
N GLU A 531 -10.83 18.95 11.90
CA GLU A 531 -9.57 19.25 11.24
C GLU A 531 -9.44 20.77 11.10
N VAL A 532 -8.31 21.30 11.55
CA VAL A 532 -7.99 22.73 11.46
C VAL A 532 -6.60 22.88 10.86
N THR A 533 -6.53 23.56 9.72
CA THR A 533 -5.26 23.94 9.07
C THR A 533 -5.19 25.45 8.88
N LYS A 534 -3.99 25.95 8.54
CA LYS A 534 -3.74 27.37 8.33
C LYS A 534 -2.89 27.59 7.09
N ARG A 535 -3.38 28.41 6.17
CA ARG A 535 -2.59 28.99 5.07
C ARG A 535 -2.40 30.49 5.29
N ILE A 536 -1.28 31.03 4.84
CA ILE A 536 -0.91 32.45 4.97
C ILE A 536 -0.81 33.04 3.57
N THR A 537 -1.58 34.11 3.32
CA THR A 537 -1.55 34.81 2.04
C THR A 537 -0.25 35.60 1.84
N LYS A 538 0.03 36.03 0.61
CA LYS A 538 1.20 36.86 0.31
C LYS A 538 1.25 38.19 1.07
N ASP A 539 0.09 38.75 1.41
CA ASP A 539 -0.06 39.95 2.25
C ASP A 539 -0.08 39.66 3.77
N GLY A 540 0.14 38.40 4.17
CA GLY A 540 0.31 37.99 5.56
C GLY A 540 -0.99 37.71 6.34
N LYS A 541 -2.14 37.62 5.65
CA LYS A 541 -3.40 37.23 6.29
C LYS A 541 -3.40 35.74 6.59
N GLU A 542 -3.89 35.39 7.76
CA GLU A 542 -4.09 33.99 8.15
C GLU A 542 -5.48 33.53 7.70
N LEU A 543 -5.52 32.45 6.93
CA LEU A 543 -6.73 31.74 6.53
C LEU A 543 -6.79 30.43 7.31
N TYR A 544 -7.79 30.29 8.18
CA TYR A 544 -8.02 29.07 8.94
C TYR A 544 -9.08 28.22 8.23
N PHE A 545 -8.71 27.01 7.83
CA PHE A 545 -9.66 26.05 7.30
C PHE A 545 -10.13 25.19 8.46
N VAL A 546 -11.42 25.18 8.73
CA VAL A 546 -12.04 24.34 9.76
C VAL A 546 -12.98 23.37 9.08
N LEU A 547 -12.69 22.07 9.14
CA LEU A 547 -13.41 21.02 8.42
C LEU A 547 -13.97 20.00 9.40
N ASN A 548 -15.28 19.71 9.29
CA ASN A 548 -15.90 18.57 9.95
C ASN A 548 -15.91 17.36 9.01
N MET A 549 -14.88 16.52 9.10
CA MET A 549 -14.74 15.32 8.25
C MET A 549 -15.51 14.10 8.80
N SER A 550 -16.66 14.32 9.46
CA SER A 550 -17.46 13.29 10.12
C SER A 550 -18.96 13.41 9.83
N ASN A 551 -19.72 12.37 10.21
CA ASN A 551 -21.19 12.36 10.13
C ASN A 551 -21.87 13.01 11.36
N ASP A 552 -21.08 13.40 12.36
CA ASP A 552 -21.59 13.96 13.61
C ASP A 552 -21.52 15.49 13.59
N GLU A 553 -22.39 16.12 14.37
CA GLU A 553 -22.33 17.56 14.58
C GLU A 553 -21.19 17.92 15.54
N ARG A 554 -20.49 19.02 15.26
CA ARG A 554 -19.33 19.50 16.03
C ARG A 554 -19.48 20.98 16.36
N GLU A 555 -18.80 21.42 17.43
CA GLU A 555 -18.74 22.84 17.77
C GLU A 555 -17.43 23.47 17.28
N LEU A 556 -17.55 24.64 16.67
CA LEU A 556 -16.42 25.48 16.28
C LEU A 556 -15.62 25.89 17.54
N PRO A 557 -14.27 25.79 17.53
CA PRO A 557 -13.44 26.24 18.64
C PRO A 557 -13.65 27.73 18.97
N GLU A 558 -13.71 28.07 20.26
CA GLU A 558 -13.97 29.45 20.74
C GLU A 558 -12.97 30.50 20.20
N LYS A 559 -11.75 30.06 19.85
CA LYS A 559 -10.73 30.91 19.22
C LYS A 559 -11.25 31.62 17.96
N PHE A 560 -12.21 31.01 17.26
CA PHE A 560 -12.77 31.54 16.02
C PHE A 560 -14.04 32.37 16.23
N ALA A 561 -14.43 32.66 17.48
CA ALA A 561 -15.53 33.57 17.74
C ALA A 561 -15.27 34.95 17.13
N GLY A 562 -16.22 35.44 16.32
CA GLY A 562 -16.13 36.73 15.63
C GLY A 562 -15.39 36.73 14.30
N TYR A 563 -14.80 35.61 13.88
CA TYR A 563 -14.20 35.47 12.55
C TYR A 563 -15.29 35.53 11.45
N GLN A 564 -14.88 35.83 10.23
CA GLN A 564 -15.74 35.81 9.04
C GLN A 564 -15.36 34.61 8.16
N ASP A 565 -16.37 33.93 7.62
CA ASP A 565 -16.20 32.88 6.62
C ASP A 565 -16.18 33.47 5.21
N ILE A 566 -15.04 33.34 4.52
CA ILE A 566 -14.86 33.90 3.17
C ILE A 566 -15.61 33.11 2.10
N LEU A 567 -16.04 31.88 2.37
CA LEU A 567 -16.86 31.11 1.44
C LEU A 567 -18.28 31.68 1.34
N THR A 568 -18.77 32.31 2.41
CA THR A 568 -20.16 32.78 2.54
C THR A 568 -20.30 34.29 2.77
N ASN A 569 -19.21 35.00 3.10
CA ASN A 569 -19.19 36.37 3.61
C ASN A 569 -20.15 36.58 4.80
N GLN A 570 -20.25 35.57 5.66
CA GLN A 570 -21.03 35.64 6.90
C GLN A 570 -20.11 35.43 8.11
N PRO A 571 -20.54 35.85 9.32
CA PRO A 571 -19.84 35.48 10.55
C PRO A 571 -19.74 33.96 10.70
N ALA A 572 -18.63 33.49 11.27
CA ALA A 572 -18.41 32.08 11.56
C ALA A 572 -19.55 31.51 12.41
N HIS A 573 -20.11 30.38 12.00
CA HIS A 573 -21.19 29.72 12.72
C HIS A 573 -20.64 28.70 13.72
N LYS A 574 -21.20 28.70 14.92
CA LYS A 574 -20.72 27.85 16.02
C LYS A 574 -20.98 26.37 15.76
N GLN A 575 -22.14 26.03 15.21
CA GLN A 575 -22.55 24.63 15.04
C GLN A 575 -22.17 24.11 13.66
N MET A 576 -21.13 23.30 13.58
CA MET A 576 -20.67 22.68 12.35
C MET A 576 -21.41 21.37 12.11
N LYS A 577 -22.22 21.33 11.04
CA LYS A 577 -22.94 20.11 10.64
C LYS A 577 -21.96 19.06 10.12
N ALA A 578 -22.44 17.83 9.97
CA ALA A 578 -21.70 16.78 9.26
C ALA A 578 -21.17 17.29 7.91
N TRP A 579 -19.89 17.06 7.63
CA TRP A 579 -19.23 17.46 6.37
C TRP A 579 -19.22 18.98 6.09
N ASP A 580 -19.37 19.80 7.12
CA ASP A 580 -19.37 21.26 7.01
C ASP A 580 -17.93 21.82 7.00
N VAL A 581 -17.73 22.92 6.28
CA VAL A 581 -16.42 23.58 6.12
C VAL A 581 -16.58 25.08 6.23
N GLN A 582 -15.70 25.71 7.01
CA GLN A 582 -15.58 27.17 7.10
C GLN A 582 -14.14 27.58 6.78
N VAL A 583 -13.96 28.67 6.02
CA VAL A 583 -12.65 29.27 5.76
C VAL A 583 -12.60 30.65 6.40
N LEU A 584 -11.96 30.71 7.56
CA LEU A 584 -12.11 31.78 8.51
C LEU A 584 -10.96 32.77 8.46
N VAL A 585 -11.32 34.05 8.44
CA VAL A 585 -10.41 35.20 8.58
C VAL A 585 -10.86 36.07 9.74
N LYS A 586 -9.91 36.72 10.41
CA LYS A 586 -10.20 37.59 11.54
C LYS A 586 -10.71 38.96 11.11
#